data_AF-A0A5C6WU79-F1
#
_entry.id   AF-A0A5C6WU79-F1
#
_cell.length_a   1.000
_cell.length_b   1.000
_cell.length_c   1.000
_cell.angle_alpha   90.00
_cell.angle_beta   90.00
_cell.angle_gamma   90.00
#
_symmetry.space_group_name_H-M   'P 1'
#
loop_
_entity.id
_entity.type
_entity.pdbx_description
1 polymer ?
#
loop_
_entity_poly.entity_id
_entity_poly.type
_entity_poly.pdbx_seq_one_letter_code
_entity_poly.pdbx_strand_id
1 'polypeptide(L)'
;LVWALAAEDLDRLDRFEGHPVAYARRRLLVELDHGARRRAHVYVKDAAEATLPTEAYFGVLWRAYQEHGFDEQGLSLALGGER
;
A
#
# COMPACT_ATOMS: atom_id res chain seq x y z
N LEU A 1 4.28 -5.82 -0.64
CA LEU A 1 4.45 -6.65 -1.85
C LEU A 1 4.92 -5.78 -3.01
N VAL A 2 5.65 -6.35 -3.98
CA VAL A 2 6.00 -5.67 -5.24
C VAL A 2 5.68 -6.61 -6.40
N TRP A 3 4.92 -6.13 -7.37
CA TRP A 3 4.48 -6.92 -8.52
C TRP A 3 5.12 -6.42 -9.81
N ALA A 4 5.42 -7.36 -10.72
CA ALA A 4 5.77 -7.04 -12.11
C ALA A 4 4.48 -6.95 -12.92
N LEU A 5 4.28 -5.84 -13.61
CA LEU A 5 3.07 -5.54 -14.36
C LEU A 5 3.42 -5.18 -15.81
N ALA A 6 2.51 -5.50 -16.73
CA ALA A 6 2.56 -4.95 -18.08
C ALA A 6 2.11 -3.48 -18.06
N ALA A 7 2.43 -2.73 -19.13
CA ALA A 7 2.05 -1.32 -19.22
C ALA A 7 0.52 -1.15 -19.21
N GLU A 8 -0.21 -2.07 -19.85
CA GLU A 8 -1.66 -2.04 -19.94
C GLU A 8 -2.34 -2.28 -18.59
N ASP A 9 -1.71 -3.06 -17.70
CA ASP A 9 -2.21 -3.26 -16.34
C ASP A 9 -2.00 -2.02 -15.48
N LEU A 10 -0.92 -1.27 -15.74
CA LEU A 10 -0.69 0.00 -15.07
C LEU A 10 -1.76 1.04 -15.44
N ASP A 11 -2.20 1.08 -16.71
CA ASP A 11 -3.30 1.94 -17.16
C ASP A 11 -4.66 1.51 -16.57
N ARG A 12 -4.86 0.20 -16.34
CA ARG A 12 -6.05 -0.30 -15.62
C ARG A 12 -6.03 0.14 -14.16
N LEU A 13 -4.87 0.05 -13.50
CA LEU A 13 -4.69 0.51 -12.13
C LEU A 13 -4.94 2.02 -12.00
N ASP A 14 -4.47 2.85 -12.94
CA ASP A 14 -4.75 4.29 -12.92
C ASP A 14 -6.26 4.56 -12.85
N ARG A 15 -7.07 3.81 -13.60
CA ARG A 15 -8.54 3.94 -13.57
C ARG A 15 -9.15 3.42 -12.27
N PHE A 16 -8.68 2.28 -11.76
CA PHE A 16 -9.18 1.69 -10.52
C PHE A 16 -8.91 2.60 -9.30
N GLU A 17 -7.73 3.20 -9.27
CA GLU A 17 -7.27 4.09 -8.20
C GLU A 17 -7.81 5.53 -8.36
N GLY A 18 -8.54 5.82 -9.44
CA GLY A 18 -9.06 7.14 -9.74
C GLY A 18 -7.97 8.18 -10.00
N HIS A 19 -6.81 7.76 -10.50
CA HIS A 19 -5.69 8.65 -10.85
C HIS A 19 -6.10 9.61 -11.99
N PRO A 20 -5.73 10.92 -11.91
CA PRO A 20 -4.96 11.58 -10.85
C PRO A 20 -5.80 12.24 -9.75
N VAL A 21 -7.12 12.07 -9.75
CA VAL A 21 -8.02 12.84 -8.87
C VAL A 21 -8.08 12.27 -7.46
N ALA A 22 -8.28 10.95 -7.32
CA ALA A 22 -8.42 10.31 -6.01
C ALA A 22 -7.07 9.97 -5.38
N TYR A 23 -6.17 9.37 -6.16
CA TYR A 23 -4.82 9.02 -5.74
C TYR A 23 -3.77 9.47 -6.77
N ALA A 24 -2.67 10.02 -6.26
CA ALA A 24 -1.51 10.39 -7.07
C ALA A 24 -0.57 9.18 -7.25
N ARG A 25 -0.25 8.84 -8.50
CA ARG A 25 0.75 7.82 -8.80
C ARG A 25 2.15 8.38 -8.65
N ARG A 26 3.00 7.69 -7.89
CA ARG A 26 4.38 8.08 -7.60
C ARG A 26 5.33 6.93 -7.91
N ARG A 27 6.59 7.25 -8.24
CA ARG A 27 7.66 6.26 -8.35
C ARG A 27 8.58 6.37 -7.14
N LEU A 28 8.55 5.36 -6.28
CA LEU A 28 9.39 5.30 -5.08
C LEU A 28 10.49 4.25 -5.23
N LEU A 29 11.66 4.50 -4.65
CA LEU A 29 12.68 3.49 -4.46
C LEU A 29 12.34 2.72 -3.19
N VAL A 30 12.00 1.44 -3.33
CA VAL A 30 11.67 0.54 -2.22
C VAL A 30 12.79 -0.47 -2.00
N GLU A 31 12.94 -0.89 -0.76
CA GLU A 31 13.82 -1.97 -0.36
C GLU A 31 13.01 -3.26 -0.23
N LEU A 32 13.53 -4.33 -0.80
CA LEU A 32 13.00 -5.69 -0.73
C LEU A 32 13.80 -6.48 0.32
N ASP A 33 13.38 -7.72 0.55
CA ASP A 33 14.11 -8.66 1.38
C ASP A 33 15.58 -8.76 0.97
N HIS A 34 16.44 -8.88 1.98
CA HIS A 34 17.90 -8.96 1.81
C HIS A 34 18.55 -7.70 1.19
N GLY A 35 17.87 -6.54 1.25
CA GLY A 35 18.44 -5.23 0.92
C GLY A 35 18.43 -4.87 -0.57
N ALA A 36 17.82 -5.70 -1.43
CA ALA A 36 17.69 -5.38 -2.85
C ALA A 36 16.75 -4.19 -3.05
N ARG A 37 17.11 -3.22 -3.92
CA ARG A 37 16.27 -2.03 -4.18
C ARG A 37 15.62 -2.06 -5.55
N ARG A 38 14.38 -1.57 -5.64
CA ARG A 38 13.59 -1.45 -6.88
C ARG A 38 12.82 -0.15 -6.93
N ARG A 39 12.65 0.43 -8.13
CA ARG A 39 11.71 1.53 -8.34
C ARG A 39 10.33 0.95 -8.63
N ALA A 40 9.35 1.23 -7.77
CA ALA A 40 7.98 0.76 -7.89
C ALA A 40 7.02 1.93 -8.09
N HIS A 41 5.93 1.68 -8.82
CA HIS A 41 4.78 2.58 -8.85
C HIS A 41 3.92 2.33 -7.61
N VAL A 42 3.50 3.40 -6.96
CA VAL A 42 2.59 3.38 -5.80
C VAL A 42 1.54 4.47 -5.95
N TYR A 43 0.39 4.29 -5.32
CA TYR A 43 -0.70 5.27 -5.29
C TYR A 43 -0.81 5.85 -3.88
N VAL A 44 -0.77 7.17 -3.77
CA VAL A 44 -0.78 7.89 -2.49
C VAL A 44 -1.87 8.94 -2.52
N LYS A 45 -2.64 9.03 -1.43
CA LYS A 45 -3.62 10.09 -1.23
C LYS A 45 -2.95 11.25 -0.48
N ASP A 46 -2.77 12.38 -1.16
CA ASP A 46 -1.95 13.49 -0.66
C ASP A 46 -2.63 14.35 0.41
N ALA A 47 -3.96 14.48 0.33
CA ALA A 47 -4.75 15.27 1.26
C ALA A 47 -5.94 14.43 1.76
N ALA A 48 -5.69 13.59 2.75
CA ALA A 48 -6.73 12.83 3.44
C ALA A 48 -6.74 13.21 4.92
N GLU A 49 -7.95 13.35 5.47
CA GLU A 49 -8.11 13.28 6.91
C GLU A 49 -7.65 11.89 7.39
N ALA A 50 -6.90 11.87 8.48
CA ALA A 50 -6.45 10.63 9.11
C ALA A 50 -7.63 9.96 9.83
N THR A 51 -8.46 9.27 9.06
CA THR A 51 -9.59 8.50 9.56
C THR A 51 -9.20 7.04 9.73
N LEU A 52 -9.73 6.39 10.77
CA LEU A 52 -9.57 4.95 10.92
C LEU A 52 -10.28 4.21 9.77
N PRO A 53 -9.68 3.11 9.27
CA PRO A 53 -10.37 2.24 8.33
C PRO A 53 -11.56 1.55 9.00
N THR A 54 -12.50 1.06 8.19
CA THR A 54 -13.52 0.14 8.69
C THR A 54 -12.89 -1.18 9.15
N GLU A 55 -13.52 -1.85 10.10
CA GLU A 55 -13.06 -3.16 10.60
C GLU A 55 -12.90 -4.19 9.46
N ALA A 56 -13.85 -4.21 8.52
CA ALA A 56 -13.80 -5.10 7.36
C ALA A 56 -12.58 -4.83 6.47
N TYR A 57 -12.27 -3.56 6.21
CA TYR A 57 -11.09 -3.19 5.41
C TYR A 57 -9.80 -3.53 6.14
N PHE A 58 -9.72 -3.21 7.44
CA PHE A 58 -8.58 -3.56 8.27
C PHE A 58 -8.34 -5.07 8.31
N GLY A 59 -9.40 -5.88 8.45
CA GLY A 59 -9.29 -7.34 8.47
C GLY A 59 -8.71 -7.91 7.16
N VAL A 60 -8.88 -7.25 6.02
CA VAL A 60 -8.21 -7.62 4.76
C VAL A 60 -6.71 -7.36 4.86
N LEU A 61 -6.29 -6.18 5.35
CA LEU A 61 -4.87 -5.83 5.51
C LEU A 61 -4.18 -6.76 6.51
N TRP A 62 -4.83 -7.03 7.65
CA TRP A 62 -4.30 -7.91 8.69
C TRP A 62 -3.99 -9.31 8.16
N ARG A 63 -4.94 -9.94 7.47
CA ARG A 63 -4.73 -11.26 6.87
C ARG A 63 -3.60 -11.26 5.85
N ALA A 64 -3.49 -10.21 5.02
CA ALA A 64 -2.41 -10.10 4.05
C ALA A 64 -1.03 -9.93 4.73
N TYR A 65 -0.96 -9.17 5.82
CA TYR A 65 0.28 -9.04 6.60
C TYR A 65 0.72 -10.39 7.18
N GLN A 66 -0.22 -11.15 7.75
CA GLN A 66 0.04 -12.50 8.26
C GLN A 66 0.48 -13.47 7.17
N GLU A 67 -0.23 -13.51 6.04
CA GLU A 67 0.07 -14.41 4.92
C GLU A 67 1.47 -14.18 4.34
N HIS A 68 1.94 -12.94 4.35
CA HIS A 68 3.23 -12.54 3.78
C HIS A 68 4.33 -12.30 4.81
N GLY A 69 4.09 -12.56 6.10
CA GLY A 69 5.07 -12.38 7.16
C GLY A 69 5.53 -10.93 7.34
N PHE A 70 4.66 -9.96 7.09
CA PHE A 70 4.94 -8.54 7.33
C PHE A 70 4.75 -8.18 8.81
N ASP A 71 5.27 -7.01 9.19
CA ASP A 71 5.22 -6.51 10.57
C ASP A 71 3.78 -6.15 11.02
N GLU A 72 3.13 -7.11 11.67
CA GLU A 72 1.81 -6.97 12.29
C GLU A 72 1.80 -5.93 13.41
N GLN A 73 2.91 -5.75 14.14
CA GLN A 73 3.00 -4.76 15.22
C GLN A 73 3.02 -3.36 14.64
N GLY A 74 3.81 -3.12 13.59
CA GLY A 74 3.82 -1.85 12.87
C GLY A 74 2.43 -1.48 12.31
N LEU A 75 1.70 -2.47 11.79
CA LEU A 75 0.32 -2.25 11.32
C LEU A 75 -0.64 -1.91 12.47
N SER A 76 -0.52 -2.57 13.63
CA SER A 76 -1.32 -2.29 14.83
C SER A 76 -1.02 -0.89 15.41
N LEU A 77 0.25 -0.51 15.48
CA LEU A 77 0.67 0.82 15.91
C LEU A 77 0.11 1.93 15.00
N ALA A 78 0.05 1.68 13.69
CA ALA A 78 -0.53 2.63 12.73
C ALA A 78 -2.04 2.87 12.95
N LEU A 79 -2.75 1.95 13.62
CA LEU A 79 -4.14 2.15 14.04
C LEU A 79 -4.28 2.88 15.39
N GLY A 80 -3.18 3.18 16.08
CA GLY A 80 -3.18 3.76 17.42
C GLY A 80 -3.09 2.74 18.56
N GLY A 81 -2.58 1.52 18.30
CA GLY A 81 -2.22 0.59 19.37
C GLY A 81 -1.12 1.15 20.28
N GLU A 82 -1.20 0.88 21.59
CA GLU A 82 -0.15 1.28 22.54
C GLU A 82 1.09 0.37 22.40
N ARG A 83 2.28 0.94 22.67
CA ARG A 83 3.59 0.27 22.58
C ARG A 83 3.82 -0.74 23.70
#